data_AF-A0A9P0QD28-F1
#
_entry.id   AF-A0A9P0QD28-F1
#
_cell.length_a   1.000
_cell.length_b   1.000
_cell.length_c   1.000
_cell.angle_alpha   90.00
_cell.angle_beta   90.00
_cell.angle_gamma   90.00
#
_symmetry.space_group_name_H-M   'P 1'
#
loop_
_entity.id
_entity.type
_entity.pdbx_description
1 polymer ?
#
loop_
_entity_poly.entity_id
_entity_poly.type
_entity_poly.pdbx_seq_one_letter_code
_entity_poly.pdbx_strand_id
1 'polypeptide(L)' 'MEWTNDFTIKFLEFYQSEPCLWDPSDENHKRKEKLADAWNRISESTGKSVAELKKKKILQWPPSGVT' A
#
# COMPACT_ATOMS: atom_id res chain seq x y z
N MET A 1 -0.84 10.73 13.63
CA MET A 1 -1.63 9.49 13.78
C MET A 1 -0.67 8.38 14.15
N GLU A 2 -0.86 7.73 15.29
CA GLU A 2 0.03 6.67 15.77
C GLU A 2 -0.21 5.41 14.92
N TRP A 3 0.79 5.00 14.14
CA TRP A 3 0.77 3.73 13.42
C TRP A 3 1.19 2.65 14.39
N THR A 4 0.23 1.95 14.97
CA THR A 4 0.52 0.83 15.86
C THR A 4 1.10 -0.34 15.06
N ASN A 5 1.89 -1.20 15.72
CA ASN A 5 2.40 -2.42 15.08
C ASN A 5 1.26 -3.28 14.52
N ASP A 6 0.17 -3.40 15.27
CA ASP A 6 -1.02 -4.15 14.87
C ASP A 6 -1.61 -3.63 13.55
N PHE A 7 -1.76 -2.31 13.45
CA PHE A 7 -2.22 -1.65 12.22
C PHE A 7 -1.23 -1.84 11.06
N THR A 8 0.07 -1.76 11.35
CA THR A 8 1.13 -1.91 10.35
C THR A 8 1.15 -3.33 9.79
N ILE A 9 1.05 -4.36 10.64
CA ILE A 9 0.98 -5.77 10.23
C ILE A 9 -0.26 -5.97 9.35
N LYS A 10 -1.43 -5.53 9.83
CA LYS A 10 -2.68 -5.65 9.07
C LYS A 10 -2.59 -4.96 7.69
N PHE A 11 -2.02 -3.76 7.64
CA PHE A 11 -1.78 -3.05 6.39
C PHE A 11 -0.87 -3.84 5.45
N LEU A 12 0.24 -4.41 5.96
CA LEU A 12 1.18 -5.21 5.17
C LEU A 12 0.53 -6.47 4.60
N GLU A 13 -0.36 -7.15 5.34
CA GLU A 13 -1.08 -8.32 4.84
C GLU A 13 -1.96 -7.96 3.63
N PHE A 14 -2.76 -6.91 3.73
CA PHE A 14 -3.59 -6.45 2.61
C PHE A 14 -2.75 -5.94 1.44
N TYR A 15 -1.65 -5.25 1.74
CA TYR A 15 -0.76 -4.71 0.74
C TYR A 15 -0.01 -5.81 -0.01
N GLN A 16 0.47 -6.86 0.66
CA GLN A 16 1.08 -8.02 0.01
C GLN A 16 0.07 -8.80 -0.84
N SER A 17 -1.18 -8.90 -0.40
CA SER A 17 -2.25 -9.58 -1.16
C SER A 17 -2.57 -8.91 -2.50
N GLU A 18 -2.17 -7.66 -2.70
CA GLU A 18 -2.44 -6.88 -3.91
C GLU A 18 -1.12 -6.66 -4.71
N PRO A 19 -0.66 -7.65 -5.49
CA PRO A 19 0.59 -7.57 -6.26
C PRO A 19 0.60 -6.38 -7.22
N CYS A 20 -0.57 -5.94 -7.71
CA CYS A 20 -0.69 -4.75 -8.55
C CYS A 20 -0.16 -3.45 -7.89
N LEU A 21 0.02 -3.41 -6.56
CA LEU A 21 0.53 -2.23 -5.85
C LEU A 21 2.05 -2.18 -5.71
N TRP A 22 2.71 -3.34 -5.69
CA TRP A 22 4.14 -3.46 -5.34
C TRP A 22 4.96 -4.27 -6.34
N ASP A 23 4.35 -5.19 -7.07
CA ASP A 23 5.02 -6.04 -8.03
C ASP A 23 5.09 -5.34 -9.40
N PRO A 24 6.30 -4.97 -9.89
CA PRO A 24 6.45 -4.31 -11.19
C PRO A 24 6.26 -5.25 -12.38
N SER A 25 6.25 -6.57 -12.18
CA SER A 25 5.99 -7.57 -13.22
C SER A 25 4.49 -7.79 -13.45
N ASP A 26 3.65 -7.47 -12.48
CA ASP A 26 2.20 -7.58 -12.59
C ASP A 26 1.67 -6.62 -13.67
N GLU A 27 0.92 -7.16 -14.63
CA GLU A 27 0.35 -6.36 -15.72
C GLU A 27 -0.60 -5.26 -15.21
N ASN A 28 -1.20 -5.47 -14.03
CA ASN A 28 -2.08 -4.50 -13.40
C ASN A 28 -1.32 -3.40 -12.67
N HIS A 29 -0.02 -3.54 -12.41
CA HIS A 29 0.81 -2.48 -11.83
C HIS A 29 0.94 -1.25 -12.74
N LYS A 30 0.69 -1.42 -14.05
CA LYS A 30 0.63 -0.31 -15.01
C LYS A 30 -0.79 0.25 -15.14
N ARG A 31 -1.80 -0.46 -14.64
CA ARG A 31 -3.21 -0.08 -14.74
C ARG A 31 -3.63 0.77 -13.56
N LYS A 32 -3.77 2.08 -13.79
CA LYS A 32 -4.21 3.06 -12.78
C LYS A 32 -5.54 2.67 -12.11
N GLU A 33 -6.46 2.09 -12.87
CA GLU A 33 -7.77 1.63 -12.37
C GLU A 33 -7.62 0.51 -11.34
N LYS A 34 -6.77 -0.48 -11.62
CA LYS A 34 -6.51 -1.60 -10.72
C LYS A 34 -5.77 -1.16 -9.47
N LEU A 35 -4.78 -0.29 -9.63
CA LEU A 35 -4.12 0.38 -8.51
C LEU A 35 -5.13 1.12 -7.63
N ALA A 36 -6.05 1.89 -8.23
CA ALA A 36 -7.07 2.61 -7.48
C ALA A 36 -8.03 1.65 -6.75
N ASP A 37 -8.47 0.58 -7.40
CA ASP A 37 -9.32 -0.46 -6.80
C ASP A 37 -8.64 -1.12 -5.61
N ALA A 38 -7.39 -1.58 -5.77
CA ALA A 38 -6.61 -2.18 -4.70
C ALA A 38 -6.40 -1.24 -3.52
N TRP A 39 -6.04 0.03 -3.79
CA TRP A 39 -5.93 1.03 -2.73
C TRP A 39 -7.26 1.27 -2.02
N ASN A 40 -8.38 1.32 -2.73
CA ASN A 40 -9.71 1.46 -2.14
C ASN A 40 -10.04 0.26 -1.23
N ARG A 41 -9.77 -0.97 -1.67
CA ARG A 41 -9.97 -2.16 -0.83
C ARG A 41 -9.17 -2.11 0.46
N ILE A 42 -7.89 -1.73 0.37
CA ILE A 42 -7.05 -1.59 1.56
C ILE A 42 -7.63 -0.50 2.46
N SER A 43 -8.03 0.64 1.89
CA SER A 43 -8.63 1.76 2.59
C SER A 43 -9.91 1.37 3.32
N GLU A 44 -10.81 0.63 2.68
CA GLU A 44 -12.03 0.10 3.28
C GLU A 44 -11.71 -0.88 4.41
N SER A 45 -10.72 -1.76 4.22
CA SER A 45 -10.39 -2.77 5.22
C SER A 45 -9.60 -2.25 6.41
N THR A 46 -8.78 -1.20 6.24
CA THR A 46 -8.05 -0.55 7.35
C THR A 46 -8.79 0.65 7.92
N GLY A 47 -9.86 1.11 7.29
CA GLY A 47 -10.62 2.31 7.69
C GLY A 47 -9.81 3.61 7.57
N LYS A 48 -8.77 3.64 6.74
CA LYS A 48 -7.90 4.80 6.50
C LYS A 48 -7.97 5.20 5.04
N SER A 49 -8.03 6.50 4.75
CA SER A 49 -8.03 6.99 3.38
C SER A 49 -6.79 6.56 2.60
N VAL A 50 -6.97 6.25 1.32
CA VAL A 50 -5.89 5.95 0.36
C VAL A 50 -4.74 6.97 0.41
N ALA A 51 -5.05 8.26 0.59
CA ALA A 51 -4.05 9.32 0.70
C ALA A 51 -3.10 9.13 1.90
N GLU A 52 -3.63 8.69 3.05
CA GLU A 52 -2.84 8.40 4.26
C GLU A 52 -1.97 7.15 4.06
N LEU A 53 -2.54 6.11 3.44
CA LEU A 53 -1.83 4.87 3.15
C LEU A 53 -0.67 5.09 2.18
N LYS A 54 -0.87 5.90 1.13
CA LYS A 54 0.17 6.28 0.16
C LYS A 54 1.28 7.11 0.80
N LYS A 55 0.95 8.05 1.69
CA LYS A 55 1.95 8.84 2.45
C LYS A 55 2.86 7.95 3.29
N LYS A 56 2.31 6.93 3.95
CA LYS A 56 3.12 5.98 4.72
C LYS A 56 4.00 5.12 3.83
N LYS A 57 3.49 4.62 2.70
CA LYS A 57 4.30 3.87 1.73
C LYS A 57 5.56 4.65 1.35
N ILE A 58 5.46 5.95 1.11
CA ILE A 58 6.61 6.82 0.74
C ILE A 58 7.58 7.07 1.92
N LEU A 59 7.09 7.06 3.16
CA LEU A 59 7.90 7.29 4.37
C LEU A 59 8.57 6.02 4.94
N GLN A 60 8.11 4.84 4.55
CA GLN A 60 8.68 3.54 4.95
C GLN A 60 9.39 2.81 3.79
N TRP A 61 9.10 3.17 2.54
CA TRP A 61 9.68 2.55 1.35
C TRP A 61 9.88 3.57 0.21
N PRO A 62 11.09 3.77 -0.32
CA PRO A 62 12.28 2.92 -0.18
C PRO A 62 13.03 3.18 1.13
N PRO A 63 13.82 2.20 1.62
CA PRO A 63 14.84 2.51 2.60
C PRO A 63 15.73 3.60 2.02
N SER A 64 15.90 4.69 2.75
CA SER A 64 16.95 5.66 2.48
C SER A 64 18.29 4.91 2.40
N GLY A 65 18.79 4.61 1.20
CA GLY A 65 20.11 3.98 1.03
C GLY A 65 20.25 2.88 -0.03
N VAL A 66 19.60 2.98 -1.19
CA VAL A 66 20.13 2.34 -2.40
C VAL A 66 20.47 3.42 -3.42
N THR A 67 21.75 3.81 -3.41
CA THR A 67 22.46 4.34 -4.58
C THR A 67 22.56 3.26 -5.63
#